data_AF-A0A7G1NMQ4-F1
#
_entry.id   AF-A0A7G1NMQ4-F1
#
_cell.length_a   1.000
_cell.length_b   1.000
_cell.length_c   1.000
_cell.angle_alpha   90.00
_cell.angle_beta   90.00
_cell.angle_gamma   90.00
#
_symmetry.space_group_name_H-M   'P 1'
#
loop_
_entity.id
_entity.type
_entity.pdbx_description
1 polymer ?
#
loop_
_entity_poly.entity_id
_entity_poly.type
_entity_poly.pdbx_seq_one_letter_code
_entity_poly.pdbx_strand_id
1 'polypeptide(L)'
;MLREHLATFGTADDGRLFFSEKGSVVPSSTYYRVWQEARLLALPPAVAASPLASRPYDLRHSALSTWLNAGVDPTEVAERAGNSVKALLTRYAKCVDGRQDVANRRIEDLLREYK
;
A
#
# COMPACT_ATOMS: atom_id res chain seq x y z
N MET A 1 -5.74 9.69 15.17
CA MET A 1 -5.56 8.38 14.50
C MET A 1 -5.04 7.28 15.42
N LEU A 2 -3.75 6.86 15.45
CA LEU A 2 -3.38 5.67 16.25
C LEU A 2 -3.50 5.86 17.77
N ARG A 3 -2.97 6.95 18.32
CA ARG A 3 -3.08 7.24 19.78
C ARG A 3 -4.53 7.36 20.23
N GLU A 4 -5.37 7.94 19.37
CA GLU A 4 -6.79 8.10 19.60
C GLU A 4 -7.53 6.76 19.53
N HIS A 5 -7.19 5.88 18.58
CA HIS A 5 -7.70 4.50 18.53
C HIS A 5 -7.37 3.76 19.83
N LEU A 6 -6.12 3.87 20.30
CA LEU A 6 -5.70 3.26 21.56
C LEU A 6 -6.45 3.83 22.77
N ALA A 7 -6.71 5.14 22.81
CA ALA A 7 -7.47 5.76 23.90
C ALA A 7 -8.94 5.31 23.90
N THR A 8 -9.54 5.10 22.73
CA THR A 8 -10.94 4.73 22.58
C THR A 8 -11.19 3.23 22.75
N PHE A 9 -10.34 2.38 22.17
CA PHE A 9 -10.57 0.93 22.09
C PHE A 9 -9.59 0.09 22.92
N GLY A 10 -8.48 0.67 23.38
CA GLY A 10 -7.44 -0.06 24.10
C GLY A 10 -6.71 -1.08 23.23
N THR A 11 -6.24 -2.15 23.88
CA THR A 11 -5.58 -3.30 23.26
C THR A 11 -6.15 -4.59 23.83
N ALA A 12 -6.00 -5.70 23.12
CA ALA A 12 -6.26 -7.02 23.69
C ALA A 12 -5.29 -7.33 24.84
N ASP A 13 -5.60 -8.36 25.65
CA ASP A 13 -4.78 -8.79 26.79
C ASP A 13 -3.33 -9.14 26.41
N ASP A 14 -3.12 -9.59 25.17
CA ASP A 14 -1.81 -9.92 24.60
C ASP A 14 -1.18 -8.76 23.80
N GLY A 15 -1.75 -7.56 23.88
CA GLY A 15 -1.21 -6.33 23.29
C GLY A 15 -1.58 -6.08 21.82
N ARG A 16 -2.41 -6.93 21.19
CA ARG A 16 -2.87 -6.67 19.82
C ARG A 16 -3.68 -5.38 19.73
N LEU A 17 -3.39 -4.59 18.70
CA LEU A 17 -4.06 -3.29 18.42
C LEU A 17 -5.47 -3.45 17.84
N PHE A 18 -5.71 -4.54 17.11
CA PHE A 18 -6.98 -4.86 16.47
C PHE A 18 -7.42 -6.25 16.89
N PHE A 19 -8.59 -6.34 17.50
CA PHE A 19 -9.15 -7.56 18.05
C PHE A 19 -10.68 -7.53 17.92
N SER A 20 -11.30 -8.70 17.92
CA SER A 20 -12.75 -8.81 17.97
C SER A 20 -13.26 -8.49 19.38
N GLU A 21 -14.57 -8.28 19.55
CA GLU A 21 -15.19 -8.12 20.87
C GLU A 21 -14.91 -9.27 21.83
N LYS A 22 -14.57 -10.46 21.30
CA LYS A 22 -14.20 -11.64 22.09
C LYS A 22 -12.69 -11.72 22.40
N GLY A 23 -11.92 -10.67 22.10
CA GLY A 23 -10.46 -10.65 22.27
C GLY A 23 -9.68 -11.49 21.24
N SER A 24 -10.35 -12.02 20.21
CA SER A 24 -9.69 -12.86 19.18
C SER A 24 -9.18 -12.04 17.99
N VAL A 25 -8.41 -12.68 17.09
CA VAL A 25 -7.99 -12.05 15.84
C VAL A 25 -9.23 -11.70 15.01
N VAL A 26 -9.25 -10.48 14.45
CA VAL A 26 -10.30 -10.06 13.53
C VAL A 26 -10.28 -10.96 12.28
N PRO A 27 -11.37 -11.66 11.95
CA PRO A 27 -11.42 -12.51 10.76
C PRO A 27 -11.26 -11.71 9.48
N SER A 28 -10.63 -12.30 8.46
CA SER A 28 -10.45 -11.68 7.14
C SER A 28 -11.78 -11.23 6.51
N SER A 29 -12.84 -12.01 6.67
CA SER A 29 -14.19 -11.67 6.20
C SER A 29 -14.73 -10.37 6.81
N THR A 30 -14.35 -10.06 8.05
CA THR A 30 -14.77 -8.82 8.72
C THR A 30 -14.11 -7.61 8.06
N TYR A 31 -12.81 -7.70 7.76
CA TYR A 31 -12.12 -6.66 6.98
C TYR A 31 -12.74 -6.46 5.60
N TYR A 32 -13.08 -7.55 4.90
CA TYR A 32 -13.74 -7.45 3.59
C TYR A 32 -15.10 -6.76 3.67
N ARG A 33 -15.94 -7.11 4.66
CA ARG A 33 -17.26 -6.51 4.84
C ARG A 33 -17.16 -5.01 5.13
N VAL A 34 -16.38 -4.64 6.15
CA VAL A 34 -16.18 -3.23 6.52
C VAL A 34 -15.58 -2.44 5.36
N TRP A 35 -14.69 -3.04 4.57
CA TRP A 35 -14.14 -2.42 3.38
C TRP A 35 -15.19 -2.11 2.31
N GLN A 36 -16.11 -3.04 2.01
CA GLN A 36 -17.19 -2.77 1.05
C GLN A 36 -18.10 -1.65 1.53
N GLU A 37 -18.45 -1.63 2.82
CA GLU A 37 -19.25 -0.57 3.43
C GLU A 37 -18.52 0.79 3.31
N ALA A 38 -17.22 0.84 3.65
CA ALA A 38 -16.41 2.04 3.54
C ALA A 38 -16.30 2.57 2.10
N ARG A 39 -16.23 1.69 1.08
CA ARG A 39 -16.22 2.10 -0.33
C ARG A 39 -17.47 2.87 -0.72
N LEU A 40 -18.64 2.44 -0.25
CA LEU A 40 -19.92 3.11 -0.54
C LEU A 40 -20.02 4.49 0.14
N LEU A 41 -19.35 4.67 1.27
CA LEU A 41 -19.29 5.96 1.99
C LEU A 41 -18.27 6.93 1.38
N ALA A 42 -17.15 6.42 0.89
CA ALA A 42 -16.02 7.24 0.44
C ALA A 42 -16.02 7.55 -1.06
N LEU A 43 -16.67 6.74 -1.90
CA LEU A 43 -16.60 6.84 -3.36
C LEU A 43 -17.96 7.21 -3.98
N PRO A 44 -17.97 7.99 -5.08
CA PRO A 44 -19.19 8.19 -5.86
C PRO A 44 -19.78 6.85 -6.34
N PRO A 45 -21.12 6.73 -6.49
CA PRO A 45 -21.77 5.45 -6.83
C PRO A 45 -21.19 4.75 -8.07
N ALA A 46 -20.92 5.49 -9.14
CA ALA A 46 -20.34 4.95 -10.37
C ALA A 46 -18.92 4.37 -10.15
N VAL A 47 -18.13 4.98 -9.27
CA VAL A 47 -16.78 4.53 -8.94
C VAL A 47 -16.83 3.32 -7.99
N ALA A 48 -17.74 3.32 -7.01
CA ALA A 48 -17.94 2.19 -6.12
C ALA A 48 -18.42 0.93 -6.85
N ALA A 49 -19.22 1.10 -7.91
CA ALA A 49 -19.65 0.00 -8.80
C ALA A 49 -18.52 -0.52 -9.71
N SER A 50 -17.44 0.23 -9.88
CA SER A 50 -16.29 -0.19 -10.69
C SER A 50 -15.38 -1.18 -9.93
N PRO A 51 -14.46 -1.87 -10.63
CA PRO A 51 -13.44 -2.70 -10.00
C PRO A 51 -12.42 -1.93 -9.14
N LEU A 52 -12.44 -0.59 -9.16
CA LEU A 52 -11.48 0.23 -8.41
C LEU A 52 -11.55 -0.07 -6.91
N ALA A 53 -10.40 -0.41 -6.34
CA ALA A 53 -10.23 -0.69 -4.92
C ALA A 53 -11.22 -1.75 -4.39
N SER A 54 -11.59 -2.71 -5.24
CA SER A 54 -12.56 -3.77 -4.94
C SER A 54 -12.21 -4.60 -3.71
N ARG A 55 -10.92 -4.74 -3.39
CA ARG A 55 -10.43 -5.52 -2.25
C ARG A 55 -9.54 -4.64 -1.37
N PRO A 56 -9.46 -4.92 -0.05
CA PRO A 56 -8.51 -4.23 0.83
C PRO A 56 -7.06 -4.31 0.31
N TYR A 57 -6.69 -5.45 -0.30
CA TYR A 57 -5.35 -5.69 -0.85
C TYR A 57 -4.99 -4.77 -2.03
N ASP A 58 -5.99 -4.19 -2.71
CA ASP A 58 -5.74 -3.24 -3.80
C ASP A 58 -5.10 -1.95 -3.28
N LEU A 59 -5.29 -1.59 -1.99
CA LEU A 59 -4.57 -0.49 -1.35
C LEU A 59 -3.06 -0.74 -1.28
N ARG A 60 -2.67 -1.99 -1.00
CA ARG A 60 -1.26 -2.38 -1.00
C ARG A 60 -0.68 -2.31 -2.41
N HIS A 61 -1.43 -2.74 -3.42
CA HIS A 61 -1.02 -2.56 -4.82
C HIS A 61 -0.81 -1.09 -5.16
N SER A 62 -1.76 -0.22 -4.77
CA SER A 62 -1.66 1.22 -5.01
C SER A 62 -0.43 1.82 -4.34
N ALA A 63 -0.20 1.55 -3.05
CA ALA A 63 0.94 2.12 -2.31
C ALA A 63 2.28 1.74 -2.94
N LEU A 64 2.46 0.45 -3.29
CA LEU A 64 3.72 -0.04 -3.87
C LEU A 64 3.97 0.56 -5.26
N SER A 65 2.96 0.60 -6.12
CA SER A 65 3.07 1.26 -7.43
C SER A 65 3.37 2.76 -7.27
N THR A 66 2.72 3.45 -6.33
CA THR A 66 2.98 4.87 -6.06
C THR A 66 4.41 5.12 -5.61
N TRP A 67 4.95 4.34 -4.67
CA TRP A 67 6.33 4.52 -4.20
C TRP A 67 7.35 4.24 -5.31
N LEU A 68 7.12 3.21 -6.13
CA LEU A 68 7.96 2.94 -7.30
C LEU A 68 7.92 4.09 -8.30
N ASN A 69 6.75 4.67 -8.57
CA ASN A 69 6.58 5.79 -9.49
C ASN A 69 7.16 7.10 -8.94
N ALA A 70 7.16 7.27 -7.61
CA ALA A 70 7.86 8.36 -6.94
C ALA A 70 9.40 8.22 -6.99
N GLY A 71 9.93 7.13 -7.58
CA GLY A 71 11.37 6.94 -7.75
C GLY A 71 12.09 6.35 -6.54
N VAL A 72 11.35 5.84 -5.54
CA VAL A 72 11.92 5.12 -4.39
C VAL A 72 12.66 3.87 -4.87
N ASP A 73 13.76 3.54 -4.21
CA ASP A 73 14.56 2.36 -4.55
C ASP A 73 13.73 1.07 -4.39
N PRO A 74 13.76 0.13 -5.36
CA PRO A 74 13.01 -1.12 -5.26
C PRO A 74 13.35 -1.97 -4.04
N THR A 75 14.58 -1.91 -3.52
CA THR A 75 15.01 -2.61 -2.31
C THR A 75 14.29 -2.06 -1.09
N GLU A 76 14.28 -0.74 -0.94
CA GLU A 76 13.57 -0.02 0.14
C GLU A 76 12.06 -0.28 0.08
N VAL A 77 11.46 -0.24 -1.12
CA VAL A 77 10.04 -0.56 -1.31
C VAL A 77 9.74 -2.00 -0.92
N ALA A 78 10.60 -2.94 -1.30
CA ALA A 78 10.42 -4.36 -0.97
C ALA A 78 10.51 -4.60 0.54
N GLU A 79 11.50 -4.00 1.21
CA GLU A 79 11.68 -4.08 2.66
C GLU A 79 10.47 -3.52 3.41
N ARG A 80 10.03 -2.29 3.09
CA ARG A 80 8.82 -1.68 3.68
C ARG A 80 7.58 -2.53 3.45
N ALA A 81 7.52 -3.22 2.32
CA ALA A 81 6.41 -4.11 2.01
C ALA A 81 6.50 -5.44 2.77
N GLY A 82 7.68 -5.88 3.20
CA GLY A 82 7.92 -7.26 3.62
C GLY A 82 7.89 -8.27 2.45
N ASN A 83 8.33 -7.84 1.26
CA ASN A 83 8.46 -8.67 0.07
C ASN A 83 9.94 -8.88 -0.28
N SER A 84 10.25 -9.89 -1.10
CA SER A 84 11.54 -9.91 -1.81
C SER A 84 11.53 -8.93 -2.99
N VAL A 85 12.70 -8.39 -3.34
CA VAL A 85 12.86 -7.51 -4.52
C VAL A 85 12.39 -8.22 -5.80
N LYS A 86 12.69 -9.51 -5.93
CA LYS A 86 12.22 -10.34 -7.04
C LYS A 86 10.69 -10.35 -7.13
N ALA A 87 10.00 -10.66 -6.03
CA ALA A 87 8.54 -10.69 -6.00
C ALA A 87 7.92 -9.32 -6.32
N LEU A 88 8.55 -8.24 -5.84
CA LEU A 88 8.14 -6.87 -6.14
C LEU A 88 8.26 -6.58 -7.64
N LEU A 89 9.44 -6.77 -8.23
CA LEU A 89 9.69 -6.44 -9.63
C LEU A 89 8.87 -7.32 -10.58
N THR A 90 8.69 -8.62 -10.29
CA THR A 90 7.81 -9.49 -11.08
C THR A 90 6.39 -8.96 -11.18
N ARG A 91 5.88 -8.33 -10.11
CA ARG A 91 4.50 -7.83 -10.06
C ARG A 91 4.34 -6.40 -10.55
N TYR A 92 5.32 -5.52 -10.28
CA TYR A 92 5.16 -4.08 -10.46
C TYR A 92 6.10 -3.46 -11.50
N ALA A 93 6.97 -4.23 -12.16
CA ALA A 93 7.88 -3.68 -13.18
C ALA A 93 7.16 -2.88 -14.28
N LYS A 94 5.91 -3.27 -14.62
CA LYS A 94 5.10 -2.59 -15.64
C LYS A 94 4.46 -1.29 -15.14
N CYS A 95 4.35 -1.09 -13.83
CA CYS A 95 3.76 0.12 -13.28
C CYS A 95 4.72 1.32 -13.36
N VAL A 96 5.98 1.06 -13.68
CA VAL A 96 7.09 2.01 -13.72
C VAL A 96 7.14 2.73 -15.08
N ASP A 97 6.04 3.36 -15.45
CA ASP A 97 5.95 4.15 -16.69
C ASP A 97 6.74 5.48 -16.54
N GLY A 98 7.44 5.90 -17.60
CA GLY A 98 8.26 7.13 -17.61
C GLY A 98 9.61 7.09 -16.86
N ARG A 99 10.01 5.97 -16.22
CA ARG A 99 11.34 5.89 -15.56
C ARG A 99 12.51 5.85 -16.53
N GLN A 100 12.34 5.45 -17.79
CA GLN A 100 13.45 5.52 -18.76
C GLN A 100 13.97 6.94 -18.88
N ASP A 101 13.09 7.93 -19.03
CA ASP A 101 13.49 9.34 -19.14
C ASP A 101 14.07 9.90 -17.85
N VAL A 102 13.59 9.44 -16.69
CA VAL A 102 14.13 9.83 -15.37
C VAL A 102 15.50 9.18 -15.13
N ALA A 103 15.66 7.91 -15.49
CA ALA A 103 16.92 7.18 -15.37
C ALA A 103 17.97 7.76 -16.31
N ASN A 104 17.61 8.05 -17.56
CA ASN A 104 18.49 8.70 -18.53
C ASN A 104 18.94 10.07 -18.03
N ARG A 105 18.02 10.90 -17.51
CA ARG A 105 18.39 12.19 -16.88
C ARG A 105 19.37 12.03 -15.72
N ARG A 106 19.12 11.09 -14.80
CA ARG A 106 20.05 10.81 -13.69
C ARG A 106 21.43 10.35 -14.16
N ILE A 107 21.50 9.53 -15.21
CA ILE A 107 22.77 9.10 -15.82
C ILE A 107 23.48 10.31 -16.45
N GLU A 108 22.76 11.14 -17.21
CA GLU A 108 23.31 12.35 -17.81
C GLU A 108 23.85 13.33 -16.78
N ASP A 109 23.10 13.58 -15.70
CA ASP A 109 23.51 14.47 -14.60
C ASP A 109 24.80 13.96 -13.95
N LEU A 110 24.85 12.66 -13.61
CA LEU A 110 26.04 12.04 -13.04
C LEU A 110 27.24 12.14 -13.99
N LEU A 111 27.05 11.86 -15.29
CA LEU A 111 28.13 11.95 -16.29
C LEU A 111 28.64 13.38 -16.49
N ARG A 112 27.81 14.40 -16.26
CA ARG A 112 28.24 15.82 -16.28
C ARG A 112 29.08 16.18 -15.06
N GLU A 113 28.84 15.59 -13.90
CA GLU A 113 29.66 15.82 -12.69
C GLU A 113 31.10 15.27 -12.82
N TYR A 114 31.34 14.34 -13.75
CA TYR A 114 32.67 13.79 -14.04
C TYR A 114 33.46 14.58 -15.11
N LYS A 115 32.93 15.72 -15.60
CA LYS A 115 33.61 16.62 -16.54
C LYS A 115 34.09 17.90 -15.85
#